data_AF-I6NDL9-F1
#
_entry.id   AF-I6NDL9-F1
#
_cell.length_a   1.000
_cell.length_b   1.000
_cell.length_c   1.000
_cell.angle_alpha   90.00
_cell.angle_beta   90.00
_cell.angle_gamma   90.00
#
_symmetry.space_group_name_H-M   'P 1'
#
loop_
_entity.id
_entity.type
_entity.pdbx_description
1 polymer ?
#
loop_
_entity_poly.entity_id
_entity_poly.type
_entity_poly.pdbx_seq_one_letter_code
_entity_poly.pdbx_strand_id
1 'polypeptide(L)'
;MAINFYEYDETTDVLGTPLIPDVILKSNLRELTLPTGNQVLESLPLTKWFYETRSSVIESARLYNAEWKTQQSAARNELDNIKKYCLKNIFVDFNELYHLPQTNILTLCSYFAGRIVSNSNNWGLSKGRWSTAISGNVHHPSFLARMFTCIPSKVLLPWVLAGAVYKNNAPSSFGNAVHCVETDLLPPDFVTQYRSAWQQYYVNGLKKNAMKACAASEDFLQAQIRNSREFIIERTS
;
A
#
# COMPACT_ATOMS: atom_id res chain seq x y z
N MET A 1 -70.49 -12.12 -46.18
CA MET A 1 -70.74 -10.73 -45.74
C MET A 1 -69.43 -10.15 -45.27
N ALA A 2 -68.86 -9.23 -46.04
CA ALA A 2 -67.73 -8.40 -45.62
C ALA A 2 -68.19 -6.96 -45.81
N ILE A 3 -68.29 -6.22 -44.71
CA ILE A 3 -68.69 -4.82 -44.71
C ILE A 3 -67.44 -4.02 -45.06
N ASN A 4 -67.45 -3.36 -46.21
CA ASN A 4 -66.45 -2.38 -46.59
C ASN A 4 -66.65 -1.15 -45.68
N PHE A 5 -65.69 -0.87 -44.80
CA PHE A 5 -65.69 0.31 -43.91
C PHE A 5 -65.03 1.55 -44.54
N TYR A 6 -64.70 1.49 -45.83
CA TYR A 6 -64.06 2.60 -46.56
C TYR A 6 -64.90 2.98 -47.77
N GLU A 7 -66.12 3.43 -47.50
CA GLU A 7 -66.87 4.25 -48.46
C GLU A 7 -66.50 5.71 -48.13
N TYR A 8 -65.77 6.35 -49.04
CA TYR A 8 -65.31 7.73 -48.88
C TYR A 8 -66.50 8.65 -49.15
N ASP A 9 -67.12 9.16 -48.09
CA ASP A 9 -68.20 10.16 -48.17
C ASP A 9 -67.57 11.56 -48.26
N GLU A 10 -67.72 12.21 -49.43
CA GLU A 10 -67.19 13.56 -49.71
C GLU A 10 -67.91 14.69 -48.96
N THR A 11 -68.88 14.38 -48.07
CA THR A 11 -69.67 15.38 -47.33
C THR A 11 -69.44 15.41 -45.81
N THR A 12 -68.31 14.89 -45.33
CA THR A 12 -67.97 14.96 -43.89
C THR A 12 -67.41 16.34 -43.51
N ASP A 13 -68.10 17.00 -42.59
CA ASP A 13 -67.75 18.30 -42.01
C ASP A 13 -66.27 18.38 -41.64
N VAL A 14 -65.59 19.40 -42.16
CA VAL A 14 -64.23 19.77 -41.77
C VAL A 14 -64.28 20.27 -40.33
N LEU A 15 -64.17 19.35 -39.37
CA LEU A 15 -63.83 19.68 -37.99
C LEU A 15 -62.48 20.41 -38.03
N GLY A 16 -62.53 21.69 -37.64
CA GLY A 16 -61.44 22.64 -37.79
C GLY A 16 -60.09 22.05 -37.41
N THR A 17 -59.11 22.30 -38.27
CA THR A 17 -57.69 22.03 -37.99
C THR A 17 -57.37 22.48 -36.56
N PRO A 18 -56.75 21.64 -35.72
CA PRO A 18 -56.34 22.10 -34.39
C PRO A 18 -55.50 23.36 -34.56
N LEU A 19 -55.81 24.39 -33.78
CA LEU A 19 -55.09 25.66 -33.75
C LEU A 19 -53.66 25.43 -33.24
N ILE A 20 -52.79 24.99 -34.12
CA ILE A 20 -51.35 24.94 -33.90
C ILE A 20 -50.83 26.31 -34.36
N PRO A 21 -50.20 27.12 -33.48
CA PRO A 21 -49.70 28.43 -33.87
C PRO A 21 -48.68 28.33 -35.01
N ASP A 22 -48.83 29.18 -36.04
CA ASP A 22 -48.03 29.20 -37.29
C ASP A 22 -46.50 29.27 -37.09
N VAL A 23 -46.04 29.63 -35.89
CA VAL A 23 -44.63 29.63 -35.51
C VAL A 23 -44.05 28.20 -35.49
N ILE A 24 -44.90 27.20 -35.23
CA ILE A 24 -44.56 25.77 -35.18
C ILE A 24 -44.51 25.18 -36.61
N LEU A 25 -45.34 25.66 -37.53
CA LEU A 25 -45.39 25.22 -38.94
C LEU A 25 -44.12 25.58 -39.76
N LYS A 26 -43.25 26.46 -39.25
CA LYS A 26 -41.94 26.77 -39.86
C LYS A 26 -40.79 25.90 -39.35
N SER A 27 -41.05 24.99 -38.42
CA SER A 27 -40.04 24.11 -37.85
C SER A 27 -40.20 22.70 -38.38
N ASN A 28 -39.08 22.05 -38.71
CA ASN A 28 -38.99 20.69 -39.25
C ASN A 28 -39.58 19.65 -38.26
N LEU A 29 -40.91 19.60 -38.18
CA LEU A 29 -41.67 18.72 -37.31
C LEU A 29 -42.20 17.56 -38.14
N ARG A 30 -41.98 16.35 -37.64
CA ARG A 30 -42.49 15.13 -38.24
C ARG A 30 -43.62 14.60 -37.36
N GLU A 31 -44.78 14.43 -37.95
CA GLU A 31 -45.89 13.75 -37.29
C GLU A 31 -45.72 12.23 -37.47
N LEU A 32 -45.73 11.50 -36.36
CA LEU A 32 -45.62 10.04 -36.34
C LEU A 32 -46.73 9.47 -35.47
N THR A 33 -47.49 8.51 -36.01
CA THR A 33 -48.41 7.68 -35.24
C THR A 33 -47.65 6.50 -34.65
N LEU A 34 -47.63 6.43 -33.33
CA LEU A 34 -47.07 5.28 -32.61
C LEU A 34 -47.92 4.03 -32.88
N PRO A 35 -47.35 2.81 -32.75
CA PRO A 35 -48.10 1.56 -32.86
C PRO A 35 -49.26 1.42 -31.86
N THR A 36 -49.27 2.27 -30.82
CA THR A 36 -50.32 2.38 -29.81
C THR A 36 -51.50 3.27 -30.26
N GLY A 37 -51.45 3.86 -31.45
CA GLY A 37 -52.47 4.76 -31.99
C GLY A 37 -52.29 6.24 -31.59
N ASN A 38 -51.34 6.56 -30.73
CA ASN A 38 -51.08 7.95 -30.32
C ASN A 38 -50.28 8.70 -31.38
N GLN A 39 -50.74 9.89 -31.77
CA GLN A 39 -49.99 10.83 -32.62
C GLN A 39 -48.98 11.61 -31.79
N VAL A 40 -47.73 11.63 -32.24
CA VAL A 40 -46.65 12.39 -31.63
C VAL A 40 -46.05 13.32 -32.67
N LEU A 41 -45.88 14.59 -32.28
CA LEU A 41 -45.15 15.59 -33.05
C LEU A 41 -43.68 15.57 -32.62
N GLU A 42 -42.81 15.13 -33.51
CA GLU A 42 -41.37 15.06 -33.28
C GLU A 42 -40.66 16.26 -33.91
N SER A 43 -39.81 16.94 -33.15
CA SER A 43 -38.90 17.94 -33.71
C SER A 43 -37.59 17.29 -34.17
N LEU A 44 -37.42 17.17 -35.49
CA LEU A 44 -36.22 16.61 -36.11
C LEU A 44 -34.90 17.24 -35.63
N PRO A 45 -34.76 18.58 -35.47
CA PRO A 45 -33.51 19.16 -34.99
C PRO A 45 -33.20 18.81 -33.52
N LEU A 46 -34.22 18.77 -32.66
CA LEU A 46 -34.07 18.40 -31.25
C LEU A 46 -33.73 16.91 -31.10
N THR A 47 -34.38 16.02 -31.86
CA THR A 47 -34.03 14.59 -31.86
C THR A 47 -32.61 14.38 -32.35
N LYS A 48 -32.19 15.04 -33.43
CA LYS A 48 -30.83 14.92 -33.96
C LYS A 48 -29.79 15.38 -32.93
N TRP A 49 -30.01 16.52 -32.30
CA TRP A 49 -29.12 17.03 -31.24
C TRP A 49 -29.07 16.08 -30.04
N PHE A 50 -30.21 15.54 -29.60
CA PHE A 50 -30.26 14.58 -28.50
C PHE A 50 -29.55 13.27 -28.85
N TYR A 51 -29.68 12.82 -30.10
CA TYR A 51 -29.01 11.63 -30.58
C TYR A 51 -27.48 11.82 -30.64
N GLU A 52 -27.02 12.96 -31.16
CA GLU A 52 -25.59 13.30 -31.24
C GLU A 52 -24.96 13.43 -29.84
N THR A 53 -25.61 14.16 -28.94
CA THR A 53 -25.14 14.32 -27.55
C THR A 53 -25.12 12.98 -26.81
N ARG A 54 -26.19 12.18 -26.90
CA ARG A 54 -26.23 10.84 -26.31
C ARG A 54 -25.12 9.95 -26.88
N SER A 55 -24.90 9.99 -28.19
CA SER A 55 -23.87 9.18 -28.85
C SER A 55 -22.47 9.58 -28.40
N SER A 56 -22.19 10.88 -28.30
CA SER A 56 -20.92 11.41 -27.79
C SER A 56 -20.66 11.01 -26.33
N VAL A 57 -21.69 11.08 -25.47
CA VAL A 57 -21.58 10.65 -24.06
C VAL A 57 -21.33 9.14 -23.97
N ILE A 58 -22.05 8.33 -24.76
CA ILE A 58 -21.86 6.88 -24.80
C ILE A 58 -20.45 6.53 -25.29
N GLU A 59 -19.95 7.22 -26.32
CA GLU A 59 -18.61 7.02 -26.85
C GLU A 59 -17.55 7.38 -25.81
N SER A 60 -17.68 8.54 -25.16
CA SER A 60 -16.78 8.95 -24.07
C SER A 60 -16.79 7.95 -22.91
N ALA A 61 -17.98 7.49 -22.50
CA ALA A 61 -18.11 6.48 -21.44
C ALA A 61 -17.48 5.13 -21.85
N ARG A 62 -17.59 4.74 -23.12
CA ARG A 62 -16.91 3.54 -23.65
C ARG A 62 -15.40 3.68 -23.63
N LEU A 63 -14.86 4.84 -24.02
CA LEU A 63 -13.43 5.13 -23.98
C LEU A 63 -12.89 5.02 -22.55
N TYR A 64 -13.50 5.72 -21.59
CA TYR A 64 -13.07 5.64 -20.19
C TYR A 64 -13.15 4.23 -19.59
N ASN A 65 -14.20 3.48 -19.92
CA ASN A 65 -14.32 2.09 -19.47
C ASN A 65 -13.24 1.20 -20.10
N ALA A 66 -12.90 1.42 -21.38
CA ALA A 66 -11.82 0.71 -22.04
C ALA A 66 -10.46 1.05 -21.41
N GLU A 67 -10.17 2.34 -21.18
CA GLU A 67 -8.95 2.79 -20.51
C GLU A 67 -8.83 2.23 -19.09
N TRP A 68 -9.92 2.25 -18.32
CA TRP A 68 -9.95 1.67 -16.97
C TRP A 68 -9.62 0.18 -16.98
N LYS A 69 -10.23 -0.58 -17.91
CA LYS A 69 -9.93 -2.01 -18.06
C LYS A 69 -8.48 -2.25 -18.49
N THR A 70 -7.94 -1.42 -19.37
CA THR A 70 -6.55 -1.47 -19.80
C THR A 70 -5.60 -1.20 -18.63
N GLN A 71 -5.83 -0.15 -17.83
CA GLN A 71 -5.03 0.16 -16.65
C GLN A 71 -5.13 -0.94 -15.60
N GLN A 72 -6.33 -1.49 -15.38
CA GLN A 72 -6.51 -2.64 -14.48
C GLN A 72 -5.71 -3.85 -14.95
N SER A 73 -5.68 -4.13 -16.26
CA SER A 73 -4.89 -5.20 -16.83
C SER A 73 -3.39 -4.94 -16.74
N ALA A 74 -2.95 -3.71 -17.01
CA ALA A 74 -1.55 -3.29 -16.90
C ALA A 74 -1.05 -3.45 -15.46
N ALA A 75 -1.81 -2.95 -14.47
CA ALA A 75 -1.47 -3.08 -13.05
C ALA A 75 -1.39 -4.56 -12.62
N ARG A 76 -2.30 -5.42 -13.09
CA ARG A 76 -2.22 -6.87 -12.82
C ARG A 76 -0.98 -7.51 -13.42
N ASN A 77 -0.62 -7.13 -14.64
CA ASN A 77 0.58 -7.64 -15.31
C ASN A 77 1.86 -7.17 -14.60
N GLU A 78 1.90 -5.92 -14.14
CA GLU A 78 3.01 -5.39 -13.36
C GLU A 78 3.16 -6.13 -12.02
N LEU A 79 2.05 -6.35 -11.30
CA LEU A 79 2.07 -7.12 -10.05
C LEU A 79 2.55 -8.56 -10.27
N ASP A 80 2.11 -9.21 -11.35
CA ASP A 80 2.55 -10.57 -11.68
C ASP A 80 4.04 -10.59 -12.08
N ASN A 81 4.52 -9.58 -12.79
CA ASN A 81 5.93 -9.42 -13.11
C ASN A 81 6.79 -9.21 -11.87
N ILE A 82 6.35 -8.35 -10.94
CA ILE A 82 7.02 -8.14 -9.65
C ILE A 82 7.05 -9.44 -8.86
N LYS A 83 5.91 -10.15 -8.78
CA LYS A 83 5.83 -11.43 -8.09
C LYS A 83 6.79 -12.46 -8.68
N LYS A 84 6.81 -12.59 -10.00
CA LYS A 84 7.73 -13.50 -10.72
C LYS A 84 9.19 -13.14 -10.47
N TYR A 85 9.52 -11.85 -10.51
CA TYR A 85 10.86 -11.36 -10.21
C TYR A 85 11.26 -11.71 -8.76
N CYS A 86 10.41 -11.42 -7.78
CA CYS A 86 10.69 -11.73 -6.38
C CYS A 86 10.86 -13.23 -6.14
N LEU A 87 10.00 -14.08 -6.72
CA LEU A 87 10.12 -15.54 -6.60
C LEU A 87 11.39 -16.08 -7.27
N LYS A 88 11.83 -15.47 -8.37
CA LYS A 88 13.01 -15.92 -9.11
C LYS A 88 14.32 -15.48 -8.44
N ASN A 89 14.36 -14.26 -7.91
CA ASN A 89 15.61 -13.63 -7.48
C ASN A 89 15.74 -13.51 -5.95
N ILE A 90 14.64 -13.30 -5.23
CA ILE A 90 14.65 -13.08 -3.76
C ILE A 90 14.34 -14.38 -3.03
N PHE A 91 13.18 -14.99 -3.29
CA PHE A 91 12.67 -16.16 -2.59
C PHE A 91 13.10 -17.48 -3.24
N VAL A 92 14.41 -17.68 -3.36
CA VAL A 92 15.00 -18.85 -4.02
C VAL A 92 14.99 -20.10 -3.12
N ASP A 93 15.07 -19.91 -1.80
CA ASP A 93 15.13 -21.01 -0.83
C ASP A 93 13.72 -21.51 -0.45
N PHE A 94 13.42 -22.75 -0.80
CA PHE A 94 12.15 -23.41 -0.50
C PHE A 94 11.89 -23.58 1.00
N ASN A 95 12.95 -23.75 1.81
CA ASN A 95 12.81 -23.93 3.24
C ASN A 95 12.38 -22.61 3.92
N GLU A 96 13.02 -21.50 3.54
CA GLU A 96 12.62 -20.17 3.99
C GLU A 96 11.22 -19.79 3.52
N LEU A 97 10.84 -20.20 2.31
CA LEU A 97 9.50 -19.94 1.75
C LEU A 97 8.38 -20.60 2.58
N TYR A 98 8.64 -21.79 3.13
CA TYR A 98 7.67 -22.48 4.00
C TYR A 98 7.47 -21.76 5.34
N HIS A 99 8.54 -21.21 5.92
CA HIS A 99 8.51 -20.46 7.18
C HIS A 99 8.17 -18.97 7.01
N LEU A 100 7.94 -18.53 5.77
CA LEU A 100 7.71 -17.13 5.44
C LEU A 100 6.47 -16.52 6.14
N PRO A 101 5.32 -17.21 6.30
CA PRO A 101 4.19 -16.68 7.05
C PRO A 101 4.54 -16.38 8.52
N GLN A 102 5.27 -17.28 9.19
CA GLN A 102 5.71 -17.09 10.57
C GLN A 102 6.70 -15.93 10.66
N THR A 103 7.66 -15.89 9.74
CA THR A 103 8.65 -14.82 9.61
C THR A 103 7.98 -13.45 9.42
N ASN A 104 6.95 -13.37 8.58
CA ASN A 104 6.19 -12.14 8.35
C ASN A 104 5.47 -11.66 9.61
N ILE A 105 4.83 -12.57 10.35
CA ILE A 105 4.17 -12.23 11.62
C ILE A 105 5.19 -11.69 12.62
N LEU A 106 6.32 -12.37 12.81
CA LEU A 106 7.39 -11.93 13.71
C LEU A 106 7.98 -10.58 13.29
N THR A 107 8.16 -10.37 11.98
CA THR A 107 8.65 -9.11 11.41
C THR A 107 7.67 -7.97 11.70
N LEU A 108 6.37 -8.18 11.50
CA LEU A 108 5.34 -7.20 11.84
C LEU A 108 5.29 -6.91 13.35
N CYS A 109 5.34 -7.95 14.19
CA CYS A 109 5.40 -7.78 15.64
C CYS A 109 6.61 -6.94 16.06
N SER A 110 7.77 -7.17 15.44
CA SER A 110 8.99 -6.40 15.74
C SER A 110 8.92 -4.94 15.26
N TYR A 111 8.25 -4.68 14.14
CA TYR A 111 7.94 -3.32 13.68
C TYR A 111 7.07 -2.59 14.70
N PHE A 112 5.98 -3.22 15.16
CA PHE A 112 5.10 -2.63 16.17
C PHE A 112 5.81 -2.46 17.52
N ALA A 113 6.64 -3.43 17.93
CA ALA A 113 7.48 -3.30 19.12
C ALA A 113 8.42 -2.08 19.00
N GLY A 114 9.04 -1.88 17.84
CA GLY A 114 9.86 -0.69 17.58
C GLY A 114 9.08 0.62 17.63
N ARG A 115 7.82 0.63 17.15
CA ARG A 115 6.91 1.79 17.26
C ARG A 115 6.54 2.07 18.72
N ILE A 116 6.30 1.02 19.51
CA ILE A 116 6.01 1.14 20.94
C ILE A 116 7.24 1.69 21.67
N VAL A 117 8.43 1.15 21.41
CA VAL A 117 9.69 1.58 22.04
C VAL A 117 10.07 3.01 21.65
N SER A 118 9.80 3.44 20.41
CA SER A 118 10.13 4.80 19.98
C SER A 118 9.09 5.86 20.35
N ASN A 119 7.95 5.45 20.93
CA ASN A 119 6.90 6.38 21.35
C ASN A 119 7.29 7.12 22.63
N SER A 120 7.43 8.45 22.54
CA SER A 120 7.75 9.33 23.68
C SER A 120 6.75 9.23 24.83
N ASN A 121 5.47 8.94 24.54
CA ASN A 121 4.45 8.82 25.57
C ASN A 121 4.67 7.60 26.48
N ASN A 122 5.23 6.52 25.94
CA ASN A 122 5.53 5.31 26.69
C ASN A 122 6.71 5.49 27.65
N TRP A 123 7.55 6.51 27.43
CA TRP A 123 8.68 6.87 28.29
C TRP A 123 8.35 7.98 29.31
N GLY A 124 7.08 8.40 29.39
CA GLY A 124 6.69 9.51 30.28
C GLY A 124 7.25 10.88 29.86
N LEU A 125 7.66 11.04 28.59
CA LEU A 125 8.25 12.28 28.06
C LEU A 125 7.22 13.35 27.66
N SER A 126 5.94 13.07 27.85
CA SER A 126 4.87 14.00 27.49
C SER A 126 4.86 15.21 28.43
N LYS A 127 5.09 16.40 27.87
CA LYS A 127 4.88 17.70 28.55
C LYS A 127 3.40 18.10 28.57
N GLY A 128 2.48 17.14 28.57
CA GLY A 128 1.04 17.41 28.62
C GLY A 128 0.59 17.62 30.05
N ARG A 129 -0.06 18.76 30.33
CA ARG A 129 -0.62 19.22 31.61
C ARG A 129 -1.55 18.24 32.37
N TRP A 130 -1.75 17.01 31.88
CA TRP A 130 -2.77 16.07 32.36
C TRP A 130 -2.25 14.62 32.53
N SER A 131 -0.92 14.39 32.55
CA SER A 131 -0.36 13.06 32.88
C SER A 131 0.22 13.01 34.29
N THR A 132 -0.56 13.42 35.28
CA THR A 132 -0.30 13.15 36.70
C THR A 132 -1.09 11.91 37.10
N ALA A 133 -0.52 10.72 36.92
CA ALA A 133 -1.07 9.55 37.60
C ALA A 133 -0.07 8.41 37.84
N ILE A 134 0.97 8.18 37.01
CA ILE A 134 1.78 6.95 37.14
C ILE A 134 3.31 7.15 37.14
N SER A 135 3.86 8.36 37.15
CA SER A 135 5.32 8.48 37.34
C SER A 135 5.74 9.76 38.05
N GLY A 136 5.66 9.72 39.38
CA GLY A 136 6.05 10.82 40.25
C GLY A 136 7.56 11.11 40.34
N ASN A 137 8.41 10.73 39.37
CA ASN A 137 9.87 10.95 39.47
C ASN A 137 10.64 11.21 38.15
N VAL A 138 10.00 11.34 36.98
CA VAL A 138 10.73 11.56 35.72
C VAL A 138 10.84 13.06 35.39
N HIS A 139 11.45 13.84 36.27
CA HIS A 139 11.81 15.23 35.95
C HIS A 139 12.97 15.33 34.94
N HIS A 140 13.71 14.23 34.74
CA HIS A 140 14.76 14.12 33.73
C HIS A 140 14.60 12.85 32.89
N PRO A 141 14.36 12.98 31.57
CA PRO A 141 14.43 11.85 30.65
C PRO A 141 15.77 11.14 30.77
N SER A 142 15.78 9.81 30.89
CA SER A 142 17.03 9.06 30.74
C SER A 142 17.62 9.30 29.35
N PHE A 143 18.96 9.27 29.24
CA PHE A 143 19.64 9.47 27.96
C PHE A 143 19.15 8.46 26.90
N LEU A 144 18.89 7.22 27.31
CA LEU A 144 18.30 6.17 26.47
C LEU A 144 16.90 6.54 26.00
N ALA A 145 16.04 7.06 26.88
CA ALA A 145 14.70 7.51 26.49
C ALA A 145 14.77 8.61 25.43
N ARG A 146 15.72 9.55 25.54
CA ARG A 146 15.94 10.58 24.51
C ARG A 146 16.39 9.96 23.19
N MET A 147 17.42 9.10 23.20
CA MET A 147 17.94 8.42 22.02
C MET A 147 16.85 7.63 21.26
N PHE A 148 16.05 6.84 21.98
CA PHE A 148 15.02 6.00 21.36
C PHE A 148 13.78 6.78 20.89
N THR A 149 13.53 7.97 21.42
CA THR A 149 12.33 8.77 21.11
C THR A 149 12.61 9.98 20.22
N CYS A 150 13.86 10.21 19.83
CA CYS A 150 14.23 11.18 18.79
C CYS A 150 13.51 10.88 17.46
N ILE A 151 13.27 11.91 16.65
CA ILE A 151 12.56 11.80 15.34
C ILE A 151 13.22 10.76 14.42
N PRO A 152 14.57 10.72 14.25
CA PRO A 152 15.19 9.69 13.43
C PRO A 152 14.94 8.27 13.96
N SER A 153 14.96 8.07 15.29
CA SER A 153 14.67 6.78 15.90
C SER A 153 13.22 6.35 15.69
N LYS A 154 12.25 7.28 15.81
CA LYS A 154 10.82 7.00 15.55
C LYS A 154 10.52 6.50 14.14
N VAL A 155 11.34 6.92 13.18
CA VAL A 155 11.23 6.48 11.78
C VAL A 155 12.06 5.22 11.55
N LEU A 156 13.35 5.23 11.92
CA LEU A 156 14.29 4.18 11.56
C LEU A 156 14.17 2.92 12.43
N LEU A 157 13.99 3.06 13.75
CA LEU A 157 14.05 1.94 14.68
C LEU A 157 13.01 0.83 14.39
N PRO A 158 11.73 1.14 14.08
CA PRO A 158 10.77 0.12 13.66
C PRO A 158 11.23 -0.69 12.44
N TRP A 159 11.78 -0.02 11.43
CA TRP A 159 12.26 -0.67 10.21
C TRP A 159 13.55 -1.46 10.43
N VAL A 160 14.45 -0.95 11.27
CA VAL A 160 15.69 -1.64 11.63
C VAL A 160 15.39 -2.92 12.41
N LEU A 161 14.45 -2.88 13.37
CA LEU A 161 14.02 -4.06 14.12
C LEU A 161 13.33 -5.09 13.21
N ALA A 162 12.45 -4.63 12.32
CA ALA A 162 11.83 -5.48 11.31
C ALA A 162 12.87 -6.16 10.41
N GLY A 163 13.82 -5.38 9.87
CA GLY A 163 14.90 -5.90 9.04
C GLY A 163 15.81 -6.87 9.79
N ALA A 164 16.10 -6.62 11.08
CA ALA A 164 16.92 -7.51 11.89
C ALA A 164 16.22 -8.85 12.17
N VAL A 165 14.92 -8.83 12.51
CA VAL A 165 14.12 -10.05 12.70
C VAL A 165 13.98 -10.82 11.39
N TYR A 166 13.70 -10.13 10.29
CA TYR A 166 13.60 -10.76 8.98
C TYR A 166 14.93 -11.41 8.57
N LYS A 167 16.06 -10.71 8.72
CA LYS A 167 17.40 -11.24 8.46
C LYS A 167 17.72 -12.49 9.28
N ASN A 168 17.28 -12.56 10.53
CA ASN A 168 17.54 -13.72 11.38
C ASN A 168 16.69 -14.94 11.01
N ASN A 169 15.46 -14.74 10.50
CA ASN A 169 14.53 -15.84 10.18
C ASN A 169 14.56 -16.25 8.70
N ALA A 170 14.93 -15.35 7.79
CA ALA A 170 15.06 -15.60 6.35
C ALA A 170 16.36 -14.96 5.81
N PRO A 171 17.54 -15.47 6.24
CA PRO A 171 18.83 -14.86 5.92
C PRO A 171 19.16 -14.87 4.42
N SER A 172 18.78 -15.91 3.69
CA SER A 172 19.05 -16.05 2.25
C SER A 172 18.18 -15.09 1.45
N SER A 173 16.88 -15.04 1.75
CA SER A 173 15.94 -14.09 1.13
C SER A 173 16.34 -12.65 1.42
N PHE A 174 16.78 -12.33 2.64
CA PHE A 174 17.28 -11.01 2.98
C PHE A 174 18.56 -10.66 2.21
N GLY A 175 19.52 -11.59 2.13
CA GLY A 175 20.76 -11.40 1.38
C GLY A 175 20.51 -11.17 -0.11
N ASN A 176 19.62 -11.96 -0.70
CA ASN A 176 19.20 -11.82 -2.09
C ASN A 176 18.47 -10.50 -2.36
N ALA A 177 17.59 -10.07 -1.45
CA ALA A 177 16.91 -8.78 -1.56
C ALA A 177 17.90 -7.61 -1.55
N VAL A 178 18.88 -7.63 -0.63
CA VAL A 178 19.95 -6.63 -0.58
C VAL A 178 20.76 -6.67 -1.87
N HIS A 179 21.10 -7.87 -2.35
CA HIS A 179 21.86 -8.03 -3.59
C HIS A 179 21.12 -7.44 -4.79
N CYS A 180 19.82 -7.73 -4.95
CA CYS A 180 18.99 -7.18 -6.03
C CYS A 180 18.94 -5.65 -5.98
N VAL A 181 18.83 -5.06 -4.77
CA VAL A 181 18.85 -3.58 -4.62
C VAL A 181 20.21 -3.02 -5.01
N GLU A 182 21.30 -3.67 -4.60
CA GLU A 182 22.66 -3.25 -4.94
C GLU A 182 22.95 -3.36 -6.44
N THR A 183 22.42 -4.36 -7.14
CA THR A 183 22.68 -4.54 -8.58
C THR A 183 21.76 -3.74 -9.48
N ASP A 184 20.47 -3.63 -9.11
CA ASP A 184 19.45 -3.16 -10.03
C ASP A 184 19.09 -1.68 -9.80
N LEU A 185 19.34 -1.14 -8.60
CA LEU A 185 18.96 0.23 -8.23
C LEU A 185 20.16 1.16 -8.00
N LEU A 186 21.26 0.65 -7.45
CA LEU A 186 22.38 1.47 -7.00
C LEU A 186 23.54 1.50 -8.02
N PRO A 187 24.23 2.64 -8.18
CA PRO A 187 25.45 2.69 -8.98
C PRO A 187 26.55 1.78 -8.40
N PRO A 188 27.32 1.07 -9.25
CA PRO A 188 28.31 0.09 -8.80
C PRO A 188 29.43 0.73 -7.95
N ASP A 189 29.83 1.96 -8.29
CA ASP A 189 30.84 2.71 -7.53
C ASP A 189 30.37 3.06 -6.11
N PHE A 190 29.07 3.34 -5.94
CA PHE A 190 28.50 3.58 -4.62
C PHE A 190 28.46 2.31 -3.79
N VAL A 191 28.06 1.18 -4.39
CA VAL A 191 28.00 -0.12 -3.70
C VAL A 191 29.38 -0.56 -3.22
N THR A 192 30.41 -0.41 -4.04
CA THR A 192 31.79 -0.78 -3.66
C THR A 192 32.31 0.08 -2.51
N GLN A 193 32.10 1.40 -2.57
CA GLN A 193 32.46 2.31 -1.48
C GLN A 193 31.72 1.98 -0.18
N TYR A 194 30.39 1.81 -0.25
CA TYR A 194 29.57 1.43 0.92
C TYR A 194 30.03 0.10 1.54
N ARG A 195 30.21 -0.95 0.73
CA ARG A 195 30.65 -2.26 1.21
C ARG A 195 32.04 -2.18 1.87
N SER A 196 32.95 -1.40 1.28
CA SER A 196 34.28 -1.20 1.86
C SER A 196 34.23 -0.48 3.22
N ALA A 197 33.44 0.58 3.34
CA ALA A 197 33.24 1.31 4.58
C ALA A 197 32.56 0.44 5.65
N TRP A 198 31.52 -0.31 5.26
CA TRP A 198 30.84 -1.24 6.15
C TRP A 198 31.79 -2.32 6.68
N GLN A 199 32.63 -2.89 5.82
CA GLN A 199 33.60 -3.89 6.22
C GLN A 199 34.63 -3.32 7.20
N GLN A 200 35.15 -2.12 6.94
CA GLN A 200 36.16 -1.49 7.79
C GLN A 200 35.59 -1.08 9.16
N TYR A 201 34.50 -0.32 9.18
CA TYR A 201 33.99 0.27 10.42
C TYR A 201 33.15 -0.72 11.23
N TYR A 202 32.22 -1.42 10.58
CA TYR A 202 31.28 -2.29 11.28
C TYR A 202 31.86 -3.68 11.52
N VAL A 203 32.31 -4.37 10.46
CA VAL A 203 32.75 -5.78 10.59
C VAL A 203 34.08 -5.89 11.32
N ASN A 204 35.10 -5.15 10.86
CA ASN A 204 36.44 -5.22 11.42
C ASN A 204 36.60 -4.40 12.71
N GLY A 205 35.84 -3.32 12.86
CA GLY A 205 35.83 -2.48 14.07
C GLY A 205 34.84 -2.98 15.11
N LEU A 206 33.58 -2.51 14.99
CA LEU A 206 32.56 -2.66 16.02
C LEU A 206 32.23 -4.12 16.35
N LYS A 207 31.95 -4.95 15.34
CA LYS A 207 31.55 -6.36 15.52
C LYS A 207 32.68 -7.16 16.19
N LYS A 208 33.91 -7.02 15.70
CA LYS A 208 35.08 -7.72 16.24
C LYS A 208 35.36 -7.29 17.68
N ASN A 209 35.26 -6.00 18.00
CA ASN A 209 35.47 -5.50 19.35
C ASN A 209 34.35 -5.92 20.31
N ALA A 210 33.09 -5.93 19.85
CA ALA A 210 31.96 -6.43 20.64
C ALA A 210 32.12 -7.91 20.96
N MET A 211 32.55 -8.74 19.98
CA MET A 211 32.84 -10.16 20.22
C MET A 211 33.96 -10.35 21.24
N LYS A 212 35.05 -9.58 21.12
CA LYS A 212 36.15 -9.61 22.10
C LYS A 212 35.69 -9.20 23.50
N ALA A 213 34.86 -8.17 23.62
CA ALA A 213 34.31 -7.74 24.90
C ALA A 213 33.37 -8.79 25.51
N CYS A 214 32.54 -9.43 24.68
CA CYS A 214 31.67 -10.53 25.10
C CYS A 214 32.49 -11.70 25.65
N ALA A 215 33.51 -12.14 24.89
CA ALA A 215 34.41 -13.21 25.32
C ALA A 215 35.15 -12.84 26.63
N ALA A 216 35.68 -11.62 26.73
CA ALA A 216 36.34 -11.16 27.95
C ALA A 216 35.40 -11.09 29.17
N SER A 217 34.13 -10.72 28.96
CA SER A 217 33.11 -10.75 30.01
C SER A 217 32.79 -12.18 30.45
N GLU A 218 32.73 -13.11 29.50
CA GLU A 218 32.49 -14.52 29.79
C GLU A 218 33.65 -15.15 30.56
N ASP A 219 34.89 -14.89 30.13
CA ASP A 219 36.11 -15.32 30.84
C ASP A 219 36.17 -14.75 32.27
N PHE A 220 35.82 -13.47 32.44
CA PHE A 220 35.76 -12.84 33.76
C PHE A 220 34.70 -13.48 34.65
N LEU A 221 33.50 -13.74 34.13
CA LEU A 221 32.43 -14.41 34.88
C LEU A 221 32.83 -15.83 35.28
N GLN A 222 33.43 -16.59 34.37
CA GLN A 222 33.93 -17.94 34.66
C GLN A 222 35.03 -17.90 35.73
N ALA A 223 35.95 -16.94 35.67
CA ALA A 223 36.98 -16.76 36.70
C ALA A 223 36.38 -16.40 38.07
N GLN A 224 35.38 -15.52 38.12
CA GLN A 224 34.70 -15.16 39.38
C GLN A 224 33.94 -16.34 39.98
N ILE A 225 33.27 -17.14 39.14
CA ILE A 225 32.60 -18.38 39.59
C ILE A 225 33.62 -19.36 40.17
N ARG A 226 34.78 -19.52 39.51
CA ARG A 226 35.87 -20.39 39.99
C ARG A 226 36.41 -19.91 41.34
N ASN A 227 36.76 -18.63 41.44
CA ASN A 227 37.26 -18.04 42.69
C ASN A 227 36.25 -18.16 43.83
N SER A 228 34.95 -17.97 43.55
CA SER A 228 33.89 -18.14 44.54
C SER A 228 33.77 -19.59 45.02
N ARG A 229 33.96 -20.57 44.13
CA ARG A 229 33.97 -21.99 44.49
C ARG A 229 35.18 -22.35 45.35
N GLU A 230 36.37 -21.89 44.96
CA GLU A 230 37.62 -22.12 45.71
C GLU A 230 37.53 -21.52 47.12
N PHE A 231 37.03 -20.28 47.25
CA PHE A 231 36.83 -19.63 48.55
C PHE A 231 35.86 -20.37 49.47
N ILE A 232 34.77 -20.93 48.93
CA ILE A 232 33.83 -21.74 49.71
C ILE A 232 34.51 -23.03 50.19
N ILE A 233 35.26 -23.70 49.32
CA ILE A 233 35.98 -24.94 49.65
C ILE A 233 36.99 -24.67 50.78
N GLU A 234 37.83 -23.63 50.66
CA GLU A 234 38.84 -23.27 51.66
C GLU A 234 38.24 -22.87 53.02
N ARG A 235 37.00 -22.34 53.04
CA ARG A 235 36.32 -21.91 54.27
C ARG A 235 35.46 -22.99 54.91
N THR A 236 35.20 -24.09 54.20
CA THR A 236 34.40 -25.23 54.68
C THR A 236 35.25 -26.48 54.95
N SER A 237 36.52 -26.48 54.54
CA SER A 237 37.58 -27.41 54.97
C SER A 237 38.20 -26.98 56.29
#